data_AF-A0A7V9ISM4-F1
#
_entry.id   AF-A0A7V9ISM4-F1
#
_cell.length_a   1.000
_cell.length_b   1.000
_cell.length_c   1.000
_cell.angle_alpha   90.00
_cell.angle_beta   90.00
_cell.angle_gamma   90.00
#
_symmetry.space_group_name_H-M   'P 1'
#
loop_
_entity.id
_entity.type
_entity.pdbx_description
1 polymer ?
#
loop_
_entity_poly.entity_id
_entity_poly.type
_entity_poly.pdbx_seq_one_letter_code
_entity_poly.pdbx_strand_id
1 'polypeptide(L)'
;MMPIEDYALLGDLQTAALVGRDGSIDWLCLPAFDSPACFAALLGDAENGHWRIAPASGGSCHSRQYRDDSLVLDTVWRTPEGEVRVTDFMPPRGQAPDVVRIVEGVRGAVPMRSELRLRFDYGAILPWVRHTGSDFSALAGPDAVWL
;
A
#
# COMPACT_ATOMS: atom_id res chain seq x y z
N MET A 1 -13.76 -7.13 -7.31
CA MET A 1 -13.32 -5.75 -7.52
C MET A 1 -14.08 -4.87 -6.56
N MET A 2 -13.38 -4.02 -5.81
CA MET A 2 -13.96 -3.14 -4.79
C MET A 2 -14.51 -1.87 -5.46
N PRO A 3 -15.64 -1.28 -5.02
CA PRO A 3 -16.12 0.00 -5.52
C PRO A 3 -15.10 1.13 -5.34
N ILE A 4 -15.07 2.11 -6.24
CA ILE A 4 -14.12 3.23 -6.15
C ILE A 4 -14.26 4.04 -4.85
N GLU A 5 -15.49 4.17 -4.34
CA GLU A 5 -15.83 4.85 -3.09
C GLU A 5 -15.26 4.17 -1.83
N ASP A 6 -14.82 2.91 -1.95
CA ASP A 6 -14.15 2.20 -0.88
C ASP A 6 -12.63 2.43 -0.87
N TYR A 7 -12.07 3.20 -1.79
CA TYR A 7 -10.66 3.59 -1.76
C TYR A 7 -10.46 4.93 -1.07
N ALA A 8 -9.43 4.99 -0.23
CA ALA A 8 -8.90 6.21 0.36
C ALA A 8 -7.67 6.68 -0.44
N LEU A 9 -7.44 7.99 -0.48
CA LEU A 9 -6.35 8.64 -1.20
C LEU A 9 -5.20 8.96 -0.24
N LEU A 10 -3.98 8.59 -0.62
CA LEU A 10 -2.74 9.14 -0.05
C LEU A 10 -2.05 10.01 -1.10
N GLY A 11 -1.19 10.94 -0.69
CA GLY A 11 -0.39 11.70 -1.64
C GLY A 11 0.76 12.47 -1.01
N ASP A 12 1.82 12.68 -1.80
CA ASP A 12 3.05 13.41 -1.43
C ASP A 12 3.15 14.78 -2.13
N LEU A 13 2.02 15.28 -2.66
CA LEU A 13 1.88 16.48 -3.52
C LEU A 13 2.35 16.31 -4.97
N GLN A 14 2.95 15.18 -5.34
CA GLN A 14 3.48 14.92 -6.69
C GLN A 14 2.93 13.63 -7.31
N THR A 15 2.44 12.72 -6.50
CA THR A 15 1.67 11.54 -6.91
C THR A 15 0.68 11.11 -5.83
N ALA A 16 -0.06 10.03 -6.08
CA ALA A 16 -1.03 9.47 -5.15
C ALA A 16 -1.10 7.94 -5.18
N ALA A 17 -1.56 7.39 -4.05
CA ALA A 17 -1.88 5.99 -3.87
C ALA A 17 -3.36 5.81 -3.50
N LEU A 18 -3.97 4.69 -3.88
CA LEU A 18 -5.34 4.34 -3.49
C LEU A 18 -5.37 3.11 -2.60
N VAL A 19 -5.90 3.26 -1.38
CA VAL A 19 -5.94 2.22 -0.33
C VAL A 19 -7.36 1.71 -0.13
N GLY A 20 -7.59 0.43 -0.40
CA GLY A 20 -8.87 -0.25 -0.20
C GLY A 20 -9.20 -0.52 1.27
N ARG A 21 -10.46 -0.86 1.54
CA ARG A 21 -10.93 -1.27 2.88
C ARG A 21 -10.25 -2.54 3.40
N ASP A 22 -9.69 -3.35 2.52
CA ASP A 22 -9.03 -4.60 2.85
C ASP A 22 -7.53 -4.46 3.11
N GLY A 23 -7.04 -3.20 3.18
CA GLY A 23 -5.64 -2.85 3.44
C GLY A 23 -4.75 -2.93 2.21
N SER A 24 -5.30 -3.14 1.02
CA SER A 24 -4.54 -3.18 -0.23
C SER A 24 -4.34 -1.79 -0.82
N ILE A 25 -3.11 -1.46 -1.22
CA ILE A 25 -2.82 -0.37 -2.14
C ILE A 25 -2.88 -0.94 -3.55
N ASP A 26 -3.97 -0.65 -4.27
CA ASP A 26 -4.24 -1.25 -5.59
C ASP A 26 -3.88 -0.33 -6.76
N TRP A 27 -3.58 0.93 -6.47
CA TRP A 27 -3.10 1.91 -7.44
C TRP A 27 -1.98 2.76 -6.83
N LEU A 28 -0.88 2.88 -7.56
CA LEU A 28 0.23 3.78 -7.24
C LEU A 28 1.05 4.09 -8.49
N CYS A 29 1.13 5.37 -8.85
CA CYS A 29 2.02 5.87 -9.89
C CYS A 29 3.28 6.44 -9.24
N LEU A 30 4.46 6.05 -9.71
CA LEU A 30 5.73 6.65 -9.27
C LEU A 30 6.56 7.03 -10.51
N PRO A 31 7.28 8.17 -10.49
CA PRO A 31 7.34 9.16 -9.41
C PRO A 31 6.28 10.27 -9.51
N ALA A 32 5.42 10.30 -10.53
CA ALA A 32 4.44 11.38 -10.71
C ALA A 32 3.06 10.84 -11.11
N PHE A 33 2.03 11.70 -11.04
CA PHE A 33 0.64 11.34 -11.40
C PHE A 33 0.47 10.77 -12.81
N ASP A 34 1.32 11.16 -13.76
CA ASP A 34 1.31 10.73 -15.16
C ASP A 34 2.29 9.58 -15.43
N SER A 35 3.00 9.10 -14.42
CA SER A 35 3.93 7.99 -14.55
C SER A 35 3.22 6.64 -14.62
N PRO A 36 3.79 5.64 -15.32
CA PRO A 36 3.25 4.29 -15.31
C PRO A 36 3.09 3.73 -13.89
N ALA A 37 1.97 3.06 -13.65
CA ALA A 37 1.65 2.56 -12.31
C ALA A 37 2.53 1.34 -11.95
N CYS A 38 3.08 1.32 -10.73
CA CYS A 38 3.77 0.16 -10.16
C CYS A 38 2.82 -0.79 -9.41
N PHE A 39 1.62 -0.31 -9.10
CA PHE A 39 0.45 -1.08 -8.67
C PHE A 39 -0.73 -0.73 -9.57
N ALA A 40 -1.36 -1.72 -10.18
CA ALA A 40 -2.46 -1.53 -11.12
C ALA A 40 -3.63 -2.51 -10.91
N ALA A 41 -3.70 -3.17 -9.75
CA ALA A 41 -4.78 -4.08 -9.40
C ALA A 41 -6.18 -3.43 -9.42
N LEU A 42 -6.29 -2.11 -9.26
CA LEU A 42 -7.57 -1.39 -9.35
C LEU A 42 -8.26 -1.59 -10.70
N LEU A 43 -7.49 -1.58 -11.80
CA LEU A 43 -8.00 -1.72 -13.17
C LEU A 43 -7.76 -3.11 -13.76
N GLY A 44 -7.08 -3.99 -13.01
CA GLY A 44 -6.74 -5.35 -13.42
C GLY A 44 -7.16 -6.37 -12.36
N ASP A 45 -6.26 -7.29 -12.06
CA ASP A 45 -6.40 -8.28 -11.01
C ASP A 45 -5.21 -8.21 -10.01
N ALA A 46 -5.17 -9.14 -9.06
CA ALA A 46 -4.13 -9.20 -8.04
C ALA A 46 -2.72 -9.39 -8.61
N GLU A 47 -2.57 -9.87 -9.84
CA GLU A 47 -1.30 -10.06 -10.53
C GLU A 47 -0.78 -8.78 -11.18
N ASN A 48 -1.59 -7.72 -11.31
CA ASN A 48 -1.21 -6.41 -11.85
C ASN A 48 -0.52 -5.49 -10.81
N GLY A 49 -0.12 -6.05 -9.67
CA GLY A 49 0.66 -5.38 -8.66
C GLY A 49 -0.20 -4.64 -7.64
N HIS A 50 0.14 -4.84 -6.36
CA HIS A 50 -0.53 -4.24 -5.21
C HIS A 50 0.36 -4.41 -3.97
N TRP A 51 0.02 -3.69 -2.90
CA TRP A 51 0.60 -3.95 -1.57
C TRP A 51 -0.49 -4.05 -0.52
N ARG A 52 -0.71 -5.26 0.00
CA ARG A 52 -1.69 -5.51 1.06
C ARG A 52 -1.04 -5.66 2.41
N ILE A 53 -1.53 -4.93 3.41
CA ILE A 53 -1.25 -5.14 4.83
C ILE A 53 -2.58 -5.20 5.59
N ALA A 54 -2.90 -6.35 6.17
CA ALA A 54 -4.17 -6.60 6.86
C ALA A 54 -4.04 -7.78 7.84
N PRO A 55 -5.05 -8.04 8.71
CA PRO A 55 -5.12 -9.30 9.44
C PRO A 55 -4.98 -10.49 8.50
N ALA A 56 -4.31 -11.54 8.95
CA ALA A 56 -4.08 -12.75 8.15
C ALA A 56 -5.39 -13.49 7.81
N SER A 57 -6.44 -13.28 8.61
CA SER A 57 -7.82 -13.71 8.31
C SER A 57 -8.46 -12.97 7.13
N GLY A 58 -7.86 -11.87 6.68
CA GLY A 58 -8.38 -10.99 5.64
C GLY A 58 -9.62 -10.20 6.10
N GLY A 59 -10.45 -9.83 5.12
CA GLY A 59 -11.68 -9.06 5.35
C GLY A 59 -11.50 -7.55 5.23
N SER A 60 -12.64 -6.86 5.19
CA SER A 60 -12.70 -5.40 5.19
C SER A 60 -12.46 -4.85 6.61
N CYS A 61 -11.85 -3.68 6.68
CA CYS A 61 -11.64 -2.94 7.91
C CYS A 61 -12.95 -2.65 8.63
N HIS A 62 -12.88 -2.54 9.95
CA HIS A 62 -14.00 -2.10 10.77
C HIS A 62 -14.27 -0.60 10.58
N SER A 63 -13.21 0.21 10.55
CA SER A 63 -13.30 1.66 10.40
C SER A 63 -12.07 2.25 9.74
N ARG A 64 -12.24 3.41 9.10
CA ARG A 64 -11.16 4.24 8.54
C ARG A 64 -11.42 5.70 8.82
N GLN A 65 -10.34 6.45 9.06
CA GLN A 65 -10.39 7.90 9.18
C GLN A 65 -9.04 8.50 8.79
N TYR A 66 -9.07 9.70 8.21
CA TYR A 66 -7.87 10.53 8.16
C TYR A 66 -7.64 11.18 9.52
N ARG A 67 -6.38 11.41 9.88
CA ARG A 67 -6.03 12.19 11.07
C ARG A 67 -6.19 13.67 10.76
N ASP A 68 -7.07 14.32 11.50
CA ASP A 68 -7.35 15.75 11.37
C ASP A 68 -7.58 16.13 9.89
N ASP A 69 -6.99 17.24 9.44
CA ASP A 69 -7.05 17.72 8.05
C ASP A 69 -5.83 17.25 7.23
N SER A 70 -5.48 15.96 7.30
CA SER A 70 -4.31 15.39 6.61
C SER A 70 -4.66 14.19 5.72
N LEU A 71 -3.70 13.75 4.89
CA LEU A 71 -3.76 12.49 4.15
C LEU A 71 -3.08 11.33 4.90
N VAL A 72 -3.04 11.39 6.23
CA VAL A 72 -2.59 10.28 7.08
C VAL A 72 -3.79 9.42 7.44
N LEU A 73 -3.85 8.22 6.89
CA LEU A 73 -5.00 7.32 7.00
C LEU A 73 -4.79 6.29 8.11
N ASP A 74 -5.67 6.28 9.11
CA ASP A 74 -5.78 5.18 10.06
C ASP A 74 -6.86 4.18 9.62
N THR A 75 -6.47 2.92 9.43
CA THR A 75 -7.37 1.80 9.13
C THR A 75 -7.35 0.81 10.28
N VAL A 76 -8.53 0.48 10.83
CA VAL A 76 -8.65 -0.38 12.03
C VAL A 76 -9.40 -1.66 11.70
N TRP A 77 -8.86 -2.79 12.16
CA TRP A 77 -9.55 -4.08 12.16
C TRP A 77 -9.77 -4.56 13.58
N ARG A 78 -10.96 -5.12 13.82
CA ARG A 78 -11.32 -5.84 15.04
C ARG A 78 -11.48 -7.31 14.69
N THR A 79 -10.72 -8.17 15.35
CA THR A 79 -10.84 -9.63 15.24
C THR A 79 -11.25 -10.20 16.60
N PRO A 80 -11.66 -11.48 16.67
CA PRO A 80 -11.90 -12.13 17.97
C PRO A 80 -10.68 -12.10 18.90
N GLU A 81 -9.46 -12.08 18.35
CA GLU A 81 -8.19 -12.15 19.07
C GLU A 81 -7.62 -10.77 19.47
N GLY A 82 -8.09 -9.69 18.84
CA GLY A 82 -7.56 -8.35 19.12
C GLY A 82 -8.05 -7.23 18.21
N GLU A 83 -7.35 -6.10 18.29
CA GLU A 83 -7.55 -4.94 17.43
C GLU A 83 -6.19 -4.45 16.94
N VAL A 84 -6.11 -4.11 15.66
CA VAL A 84 -4.90 -3.60 15.01
C VAL A 84 -5.25 -2.37 14.20
N ARG A 85 -4.34 -1.40 14.19
CA ARG A 85 -4.40 -0.20 13.35
C ARG A 85 -3.24 -0.24 12.36
N VAL A 86 -3.54 0.07 11.10
CA VAL A 86 -2.54 0.36 10.08
C VAL A 86 -2.64 1.85 9.77
N THR A 87 -1.54 2.58 9.95
CA THR A 87 -1.42 3.98 9.56
C THR A 87 -0.66 4.06 8.24
N ASP A 88 -1.33 4.55 7.20
CA ASP A 88 -0.79 4.70 5.85
C ASP A 88 -0.65 6.19 5.50
N PHE A 89 0.50 6.59 4.97
CA PHE A 89 0.71 7.97 4.48
C PHE A 89 1.88 8.05 3.49
N MET A 90 1.94 9.17 2.77
CA MET A 90 3.09 9.53 1.94
C MET A 90 3.65 10.86 2.47
N PRO A 91 4.87 10.88 3.03
CA PRO A 91 5.47 12.14 3.48
C PRO A 91 5.79 13.05 2.29
N PRO A 92 5.89 14.37 2.49
CA PRO A 92 6.43 15.26 1.47
C PRO A 92 7.78 14.75 0.98
N ARG A 93 7.93 14.71 -0.35
CA ARG A 93 9.07 14.09 -1.02
C ARG A 93 10.41 14.60 -0.52
N GLY A 94 11.28 13.67 -0.12
CA GLY A 94 12.70 13.91 0.07
C GLY A 94 13.46 13.75 -1.25
N GLN A 95 14.21 12.65 -1.37
CA GLN A 95 14.93 12.31 -2.60
C GLN A 95 14.08 11.47 -3.57
N ALA A 96 13.20 10.63 -3.04
CA ALA A 96 12.31 9.74 -3.78
C ALA A 96 10.89 9.79 -3.17
N PRO A 97 9.85 9.38 -3.90
CA PRO A 97 8.52 9.19 -3.32
C PRO A 97 8.53 8.02 -2.34
N ASP A 98 7.89 8.21 -1.18
CA ASP A 98 7.82 7.23 -0.10
C ASP A 98 6.37 6.87 0.21
N VAL A 99 6.12 5.58 0.47
CA VAL A 99 4.88 5.09 1.06
C VAL A 99 5.21 4.47 2.41
N VAL A 100 4.68 5.05 3.49
CA VAL A 100 4.92 4.59 4.85
C VAL A 100 3.67 3.90 5.37
N ARG A 101 3.85 2.69 5.88
CA ARG A 101 2.77 1.85 6.44
C ARG A 101 3.20 1.34 7.82
N ILE A 102 2.53 1.78 8.87
CA ILE A 102 2.86 1.45 10.26
C ILE A 102 1.78 0.53 10.83
N VAL A 103 2.18 -0.64 11.35
CA VAL A 103 1.27 -1.57 12.02
C VAL A 103 1.37 -1.39 13.53
N GLU A 104 0.26 -1.04 14.17
CA GLU A 104 0.14 -0.85 15.62
C GLU A 104 -0.87 -1.85 16.19
N GLY A 105 -0.40 -2.75 17.08
CA GLY A 105 -1.28 -3.60 17.88
C GLY A 105 -1.96 -2.78 18.97
N VAL A 106 -3.28 -2.59 18.87
CA VAL A 106 -4.05 -1.74 19.79
C VAL A 106 -4.43 -2.53 21.05
N ARG A 107 -4.91 -3.77 20.89
CA ARG A 107 -5.17 -4.70 22.00
C ARG A 107 -5.11 -6.15 21.52
N GLY A 108 -4.78 -7.07 22.42
CA GLY A 108 -4.69 -8.49 22.09
C GLY A 108 -3.57 -8.80 21.10
N ALA A 109 -3.72 -9.88 20.34
CA ALA A 109 -2.73 -10.29 19.35
C ALA A 109 -3.44 -10.62 18.03
N VAL A 110 -3.12 -9.87 16.98
CA VAL A 110 -3.72 -10.06 15.65
C VAL A 110 -2.63 -10.57 14.70
N PRO A 111 -2.72 -11.80 14.19
CA PRO A 111 -1.83 -12.26 13.13
C PRO A 111 -2.00 -11.39 11.89
N MET A 112 -0.90 -10.86 11.35
CA MET A 112 -0.90 -9.97 10.19
C MET A 112 -0.29 -10.65 8.96
N ARG A 113 -0.72 -10.22 7.78
CA ARG A 113 -0.12 -10.59 6.49
C ARG A 113 0.24 -9.33 5.73
N SER A 114 1.49 -9.30 5.23
CA SER A 114 1.95 -8.34 4.22
C SER A 114 2.18 -9.11 2.92
N GLU A 115 1.55 -8.66 1.84
CA GLU A 115 1.75 -9.18 0.48
C GLU A 115 2.09 -8.01 -0.43
N LEU A 116 3.34 -7.97 -0.91
CA LEU A 116 3.80 -6.97 -1.86
C LEU A 116 4.04 -7.64 -3.20
N ARG A 117 3.34 -7.15 -4.22
CA ARG A 117 3.53 -7.51 -5.63
C ARG A 117 3.86 -6.26 -6.41
N LEU A 118 5.13 -6.10 -6.76
CA LEU A 118 5.56 -5.03 -7.64
C LEU A 118 5.37 -5.45 -9.10
N ARG A 119 4.75 -4.57 -9.89
CA ARG A 119 4.63 -4.71 -11.34
C ARG A 119 4.74 -3.34 -11.99
N PHE A 120 5.83 -3.07 -12.69
CA PHE A 120 5.99 -1.79 -13.39
C PHE A 120 5.22 -1.77 -14.70
N ASP A 121 5.13 -0.60 -15.31
CA ASP A 121 4.43 -0.37 -16.59
C ASP A 121 2.99 -0.88 -16.58
N TYR A 122 2.19 -0.39 -15.62
CA TYR A 122 0.76 -0.73 -15.48
C TYR A 122 0.49 -2.23 -15.28
N GLY A 123 1.40 -2.94 -14.60
CA GLY A 123 1.23 -4.37 -14.36
C GLY A 123 2.02 -5.28 -15.31
N ALA A 124 2.63 -4.74 -16.38
CA ALA A 124 3.22 -5.54 -17.45
C ALA A 124 4.63 -6.09 -17.13
N ILE A 125 5.40 -5.40 -16.29
CA ILE A 125 6.81 -5.71 -16.06
C ILE A 125 7.02 -6.31 -14.67
N LEU A 126 7.53 -7.54 -14.64
CA LEU A 126 8.01 -8.21 -13.44
C LEU A 126 9.42 -7.72 -13.09
N PRO A 127 9.63 -7.05 -11.95
CA PRO A 127 10.96 -6.63 -11.56
C PRO A 127 11.79 -7.81 -11.06
N TRP A 128 13.11 -7.69 -11.22
CA TRP A 128 14.03 -8.59 -10.55
C TRP A 128 14.21 -8.15 -9.10
N VAL A 129 13.86 -9.03 -8.16
CA VAL A 129 13.96 -8.77 -6.72
C VAL A 129 15.30 -9.30 -6.21
N ARG A 130 16.04 -8.42 -5.54
CA ARG A 130 17.30 -8.74 -4.85
C ARG A 130 17.16 -8.40 -3.37
N HIS A 131 17.63 -9.32 -2.55
CA HIS A 131 17.69 -9.17 -1.10
C HIS A 131 19.14 -8.96 -0.67
N THR A 132 19.41 -7.89 0.09
CA THR A 132 20.74 -7.58 0.62
C THR A 132 20.63 -7.19 2.09
N GLY A 133 20.95 -8.11 3.00
CA GLY A 133 20.82 -7.85 4.43
C GLY A 133 19.35 -7.82 4.87
N SER A 134 18.88 -6.66 5.35
CA SER A 134 17.47 -6.39 5.65
C SER A 134 16.68 -5.80 4.49
N ASP A 135 17.39 -5.34 3.45
CA ASP A 135 16.82 -4.47 2.44
C ASP A 135 16.42 -5.28 1.21
N PHE A 136 15.25 -4.96 0.65
CA PHE A 136 14.79 -5.52 -0.61
C PHE A 136 14.84 -4.44 -1.68
N SER A 137 15.49 -4.73 -2.80
CA SER A 137 15.45 -3.88 -3.99
C SER A 137 14.77 -4.62 -5.14
N ALA A 138 13.85 -3.96 -5.82
CA ALA A 138 13.20 -4.46 -7.04
C ALA A 138 13.59 -3.57 -8.22
N LEU A 139 14.16 -4.17 -9.26
CA LEU A 139 14.73 -3.45 -10.41
C LEU A 139 14.11 -3.94 -11.73
N ALA A 140 13.70 -3.03 -12.60
CA ALA A 140 13.43 -3.35 -14.00
C ALA A 140 13.79 -2.18 -14.91
N GLY A 141 14.82 -2.34 -15.74
CA GLY A 141 15.28 -1.26 -16.62
C GLY A 141 15.65 0.00 -15.81
N PRO A 142 15.03 1.16 -16.08
CA PRO A 142 15.26 2.39 -15.33
C PRO A 142 14.54 2.44 -13.97
N ASP A 143 13.62 1.51 -13.69
CA ASP A 143 12.75 1.54 -12.52
C ASP A 143 13.36 0.78 -11.34
N ALA A 144 13.28 1.38 -10.16
CA ALA A 144 13.79 0.83 -8.91
C ALA A 144 12.89 1.18 -7.73
N VAL A 145 12.64 0.20 -6.85
CA VAL A 145 11.98 0.38 -5.55
C VAL A 145 12.82 -0.29 -4.47
N TRP A 146 12.90 0.34 -3.29
CA TRP A 146 13.59 -0.16 -2.10
C TRP A 146 12.59 -0.32 -0.95
N LEU A 147 12.76 -1.35 -0.11
CA LEU A 147 11.92 -1.69 1.04
C LEU A 147 12.79 -2.07 2.24
#